data_AF-A0A922EJ61-F1
#
_entry.id   AF-A0A922EJ61-F1
#
_cell.length_a   1.000
_cell.length_b   1.000
_cell.length_c   1.000
_cell.angle_alpha   90.00
_cell.angle_beta   90.00
_cell.angle_gamma   90.00
#
_symmetry.space_group_name_H-M   'P 1'
#
loop_
_entity.id
_entity.type
_entity.pdbx_description
1 polymer ?
#
loop_
_entity_poly.entity_id
_entity_poly.type
_entity_poly.pdbx_seq_one_letter_code
_entity_poly.pdbx_strand_id
1 'polypeptide(L)'
;MDLITHLRTKQKEIDGLKSMMAECPEDKDMLDMVTEELRQAIDEEKRLQSLLLRSLLPKDDADERDSILEVRAGTGGEEASLFAMDIFKMYERYSYKKGWKFEVVEITESDLRGFKEASAAISGSGVYGKLKFEKGIHRVQRVPVTEKSGRVHTSAVSVAILPQADEVDVQLRNEELRIDTYRSGGSGGQHANTTNSAVRITHIPTGMTVAIQDERSQHMVL
;
A
#
# COMPACT_ATOMS: atom_id res chain seq x y z
N MET A 1 21.91 3.66 19.64
CA MET A 1 23.31 3.86 20.08
C MET A 1 24.24 2.81 19.47
N ASP A 2 23.93 1.51 19.56
CA ASP A 2 24.80 0.44 19.05
C ASP A 2 25.09 0.45 17.55
N LEU A 3 24.12 0.81 16.70
CA LEU A 3 24.30 0.89 15.24
C LEU A 3 25.31 1.97 14.83
N ILE A 4 25.29 3.12 15.51
CA ILE A 4 26.23 4.22 15.26
C ILE A 4 27.64 3.81 15.67
N THR A 5 27.77 3.14 16.81
CA THR A 5 29.07 2.64 17.29
C THR A 5 29.64 1.59 16.35
N HIS A 6 28.82 0.63 15.90
CA HIS A 6 29.24 -0.38 14.92
C HIS A 6 29.67 0.23 13.58
N LEU A 7 28.89 1.19 13.06
CA LEU A 7 29.24 1.90 11.84
C LEU A 7 30.60 2.60 11.97
N ARG A 8 30.84 3.30 13.08
CA ARG A 8 32.11 3.99 13.35
C ARG A 8 33.28 3.02 13.46
N THR A 9 33.08 1.85 14.06
CA THR A 9 34.11 0.80 14.12
C THR A 9 34.46 0.30 12.72
N LYS A 10 33.45 0.02 11.89
CA LYS A 10 33.67 -0.41 10.49
C LYS A 10 34.35 0.65 9.63
N GLN A 11 34.01 1.94 9.83
CA GLN A 11 34.71 3.04 9.17
C GLN A 11 36.20 3.10 9.54
N LYS A 12 36.53 2.92 10.82
CA LYS A 12 37.94 2.83 11.27
C LYS A 12 38.68 1.64 10.67
N GLU A 13 38.03 0.50 10.55
CA GLU A 13 38.59 -0.71 9.91
C GLU A 13 38.88 -0.46 8.43
N ILE A 14 37.95 0.15 7.69
CA ILE A 14 38.14 0.55 6.29
C ILE A 14 39.32 1.51 6.14
N ASP A 15 39.42 2.51 7.01
CA ASP A 15 40.53 3.47 6.97
C ASP A 15 41.87 2.79 7.27
N GLY A 16 41.91 1.85 8.22
CA GLY A 16 43.09 1.03 8.52
C GLY A 16 43.53 0.17 7.33
N LEU A 17 42.58 -0.52 6.67
CA LEU A 17 42.84 -1.34 5.48
C LEU A 17 43.38 -0.49 4.31
N LYS A 18 42.84 0.72 4.10
CA LYS A 18 43.36 1.67 3.09
C LYS A 18 44.79 2.12 3.40
N SER A 19 45.10 2.38 4.66
CA SER A 19 46.47 2.72 5.09
C SER A 19 47.44 1.57 4.85
N MET A 20 47.06 0.32 5.16
CA MET A 20 47.90 -0.86 4.91
C MET A 20 48.20 -1.05 3.41
N MET A 21 47.21 -0.82 2.53
CA MET A 21 47.44 -0.85 1.08
C MET A 21 48.43 0.22 0.60
N ALA A 22 48.45 1.40 1.25
CA ALA A 22 49.35 2.49 0.90
C ALA A 22 50.80 2.27 1.40
N GLU A 23 50.97 1.54 2.51
CA GLU A 23 52.27 1.33 3.15
C GLU A 23 53.06 0.14 2.58
N CYS A 24 52.41 -0.83 1.94
CA CYS A 24 53.05 -2.04 1.39
C CYS A 24 52.58 -2.37 -0.04
N PRO A 25 52.93 -1.55 -1.06
CA PRO A 25 52.45 -1.75 -2.43
C PRO A 25 53.15 -2.89 -3.20
N GLU A 26 54.17 -3.52 -2.63
CA GLU A 26 55.04 -4.47 -3.35
C GLU A 26 54.67 -5.94 -3.12
N ASP A 27 53.86 -6.25 -2.11
CA ASP A 27 53.41 -7.60 -1.79
C ASP A 27 52.03 -7.88 -2.41
N LYS A 28 52.03 -8.57 -3.56
CA LYS A 28 50.81 -8.89 -4.32
C LYS A 28 49.83 -9.78 -3.56
N ASP A 29 50.32 -10.78 -2.84
CA ASP A 29 49.45 -11.73 -2.13
C ASP A 29 48.78 -11.04 -0.93
N MET A 30 49.51 -10.14 -0.26
CA MET A 30 48.95 -9.29 0.80
C MET A 30 47.94 -8.29 0.24
N LEU A 31 48.23 -7.63 -0.89
CA LEU A 31 47.32 -6.68 -1.52
C LEU A 31 46.01 -7.31 -1.96
N ASP A 32 46.04 -8.51 -2.55
CA ASP A 32 44.83 -9.23 -2.96
C ASP A 32 43.94 -9.58 -1.76
N MET A 33 44.56 -10.01 -0.64
CA MET A 33 43.84 -10.30 0.61
C MET A 33 43.19 -9.03 1.20
N VAL A 34 43.95 -7.94 1.33
CA VAL A 34 43.46 -6.68 1.89
C VAL A 34 42.38 -6.05 1.00
N THR A 35 42.47 -6.21 -0.33
CA THR A 35 41.46 -5.70 -1.26
C THR A 35 40.11 -6.42 -1.08
N GLU A 36 40.12 -7.73 -0.89
CA GLU A 36 38.90 -8.50 -0.65
C GLU A 36 38.28 -8.17 0.71
N GLU A 37 39.09 -8.06 1.77
CA GLU A 37 38.61 -7.60 3.09
C GLU A 37 38.02 -6.19 3.04
N LEU A 38 38.68 -5.26 2.34
CA LEU A 38 38.21 -3.90 2.14
C LEU A 38 36.86 -3.88 1.42
N ARG A 39 36.69 -4.72 0.39
CA ARG A 39 35.43 -4.85 -0.34
C ARG A 39 34.30 -5.30 0.58
N GLN A 40 34.54 -6.34 1.38
CA GLN A 40 33.56 -6.86 2.34
C GLN A 40 33.22 -5.82 3.41
N ALA A 41 34.23 -5.10 3.93
CA ALA A 41 34.03 -4.05 4.92
C ALA A 41 33.20 -2.89 4.36
N ILE A 42 33.43 -2.48 3.10
CA ILE A 42 32.65 -1.43 2.42
C ILE A 42 31.19 -1.87 2.21
N ASP A 43 30.96 -3.10 1.78
CA ASP A 43 29.59 -3.60 1.59
C ASP A 43 28.84 -3.71 2.92
N GLU A 44 29.53 -4.09 3.99
CA GLU A 44 28.96 -4.10 5.34
C GLU A 44 28.71 -2.68 5.87
N GLU A 45 29.59 -1.71 5.59
CA GLU A 45 29.36 -0.30 5.90
C GLU A 45 28.08 0.21 5.23
N LYS A 46 27.90 -0.04 3.93
CA LYS A 46 26.67 0.34 3.21
C LYS A 46 25.42 -0.30 3.83
N ARG A 47 25.51 -1.57 4.24
CA ARG A 47 24.42 -2.27 4.93
C ARG A 47 24.08 -1.59 6.26
N LEU A 48 25.08 -1.27 7.07
CA LEU A 48 24.92 -0.59 8.36
C LEU A 48 24.37 0.83 8.20
N GLN A 49 24.83 1.59 7.19
CA GLN A 49 24.28 2.92 6.88
C GLN A 49 22.79 2.83 6.52
N SER A 50 22.42 1.86 5.69
CA SER A 50 21.03 1.63 5.28
C SER A 50 20.14 1.28 6.48
N LEU A 51 20.64 0.45 7.40
CA LEU A 51 19.94 0.11 8.64
C LEU A 51 19.77 1.32 9.57
N LEU A 52 20.82 2.13 9.70
CA LEU A 52 20.77 3.35 10.51
C LEU A 52 19.74 4.33 9.95
N LEU A 53 19.79 4.62 8.64
CA LEU A 53 18.80 5.46 7.95
C LEU A 53 17.38 4.96 8.19
N ARG A 54 17.14 3.65 8.06
CA ARG A 54 15.83 3.05 8.32
C ARG A 54 15.39 3.20 9.77
N SER A 55 16.32 3.12 10.73
CA SER A 55 16.01 3.30 12.17
C SER A 55 15.68 4.75 12.55
N LEU A 56 16.14 5.72 11.75
CA LEU A 56 15.87 7.15 11.96
C LEU A 56 14.51 7.56 11.40
N LEU A 57 13.89 6.74 10.56
CA LEU A 57 12.54 7.00 10.06
C LEU A 57 11.55 6.78 11.21
N PRO A 58 10.69 7.77 11.52
CA PRO A 58 9.59 7.55 12.46
C PRO A 58 8.71 6.41 11.92
N LYS A 59 8.31 5.51 12.82
CA LYS A 59 7.36 4.46 12.47
C LYS A 59 6.01 5.12 12.22
N ASP A 60 5.46 4.88 11.03
CA ASP A 60 4.08 5.23 10.71
C ASP A 60 3.18 4.12 11.24
N ASP A 61 2.09 4.44 11.93
CA ASP A 61 1.10 3.46 12.41
C ASP A 61 0.50 2.65 11.25
N ALA A 62 0.55 3.18 10.02
CA ALA A 62 0.15 2.46 8.82
C ALA A 62 1.14 1.33 8.42
N ASP A 63 2.40 1.36 8.87
CA ASP A 63 3.44 0.42 8.41
C ASP A 63 3.15 -1.03 8.78
N GLU A 64 2.41 -1.26 9.87
CA GLU A 64 2.04 -2.59 10.34
C GLU A 64 0.77 -3.14 9.67
N ARG A 65 0.05 -2.30 8.91
CA ARG A 65 -1.24 -2.65 8.31
C ARG A 65 -1.10 -3.54 7.07
N ASP A 66 -2.20 -4.21 6.78
CA ASP A 66 -2.46 -4.84 5.49
C ASP A 66 -2.51 -3.78 4.37
N SER A 67 -2.44 -4.23 3.12
CA SER A 67 -2.36 -3.33 1.97
C SER A 67 -3.27 -3.75 0.84
N ILE A 68 -3.84 -2.76 0.15
CA ILE A 68 -4.41 -2.93 -1.19
C ILE A 68 -3.33 -2.59 -2.23
N LEU A 69 -3.08 -3.53 -3.13
CA LEU A 69 -2.26 -3.37 -4.33
C LEU A 69 -3.20 -3.11 -5.51
N GLU A 70 -2.95 -2.05 -6.26
CA GLU A 70 -3.56 -1.83 -7.58
C GLU A 70 -2.47 -1.67 -8.64
N VAL A 71 -2.62 -2.36 -9.76
CA VAL A 71 -1.75 -2.26 -10.93
C VAL A 71 -2.60 -1.87 -12.13
N ARG A 72 -2.26 -0.76 -12.81
CA ARG A 72 -2.96 -0.29 -14.02
C ARG A 72 -2.00 -0.15 -15.19
N ALA A 73 -2.45 -0.59 -16.36
CA ALA A 73 -1.75 -0.36 -17.62
C ALA A 73 -1.67 1.13 -17.93
N GLY A 74 -0.46 1.60 -18.28
CA GLY A 74 -0.21 2.99 -18.66
C GLY A 74 0.03 3.13 -20.16
N THR A 75 1.09 3.86 -20.53
CA THR A 75 1.48 4.05 -21.93
C THR A 75 2.11 2.78 -22.50
N GLY A 76 1.76 2.43 -23.74
CA GLY A 76 2.25 1.21 -24.40
C GLY A 76 1.16 0.26 -24.91
N GLY A 77 -0.12 0.60 -24.71
CA GLY A 77 -1.24 -0.20 -25.23
C GLY A 77 -1.22 -1.63 -24.69
N GLU A 78 -1.36 -2.61 -25.57
CA GLU A 78 -1.39 -4.03 -25.18
C GLU A 78 -0.12 -4.50 -24.47
N GLU A 79 1.05 -3.94 -24.79
CA GLU A 79 2.29 -4.27 -24.09
C GLU A 79 2.25 -3.81 -22.61
N ALA A 80 1.63 -2.65 -22.35
CA ALA A 80 1.44 -2.18 -20.98
C ALA A 80 0.48 -3.10 -20.21
N SER A 81 -0.55 -3.65 -20.86
CA SER A 81 -1.47 -4.62 -20.25
C SER A 81 -0.78 -5.94 -19.91
N LEU A 82 0.10 -6.44 -20.79
CA LEU A 82 0.91 -7.63 -20.51
C LEU A 82 1.90 -7.36 -19.37
N PHE A 83 2.54 -6.20 -19.36
CA PHE A 83 3.45 -5.81 -18.28
C PHE A 83 2.73 -5.62 -16.94
N ALA A 84 1.52 -5.08 -16.93
CA ALA A 84 0.69 -4.96 -15.73
C ALA A 84 0.38 -6.35 -15.14
N MET A 85 0.06 -7.34 -16.00
CA MET A 85 -0.09 -8.73 -15.57
C MET A 85 1.21 -9.30 -15.00
N ASP A 86 2.36 -9.06 -15.64
CA ASP A 86 3.66 -9.52 -15.15
C ASP A 86 3.97 -8.96 -13.75
N ILE A 87 3.73 -7.66 -13.54
CA ILE A 87 3.92 -6.97 -12.25
C ILE A 87 2.95 -7.48 -11.19
N PHE A 88 1.67 -7.67 -11.52
CA PHE A 88 0.69 -8.20 -10.59
C PHE A 88 1.05 -9.62 -10.13
N LYS A 89 1.42 -10.50 -11.06
CA LYS A 89 1.89 -11.87 -10.75
C LYS A 89 3.23 -11.88 -10.01
N MET A 90 4.08 -10.89 -10.24
CA MET A 90 5.32 -10.71 -9.47
C MET A 90 5.00 -10.46 -7.99
N TYR A 91 4.08 -9.54 -7.69
CA TYR A 91 3.68 -9.25 -6.31
C TYR A 91 2.92 -10.40 -5.65
N GLU A 92 2.10 -11.14 -6.40
CA GLU A 92 1.49 -12.39 -5.93
C GLU A 92 2.55 -13.38 -5.45
N ARG A 93 3.55 -13.67 -6.30
CA ARG A 93 4.67 -14.58 -5.94
C ARG A 93 5.51 -14.03 -4.79
N TYR A 94 5.77 -12.74 -4.76
CA TYR A 94 6.50 -12.09 -3.67
C TYR A 94 5.75 -12.23 -2.34
N SER A 95 4.43 -12.08 -2.35
CA SER A 95 3.57 -12.24 -1.18
C SER A 95 3.65 -13.66 -0.63
N TYR A 96 3.54 -14.68 -1.50
CA TYR A 96 3.73 -16.08 -1.08
C TYR A 96 5.13 -16.33 -0.49
N LYS A 97 6.19 -15.78 -1.09
CA LYS A 97 7.56 -15.90 -0.57
C LYS A 97 7.73 -15.25 0.81
N LYS A 98 6.95 -14.21 1.11
CA LYS A 98 6.93 -13.53 2.41
C LYS A 98 5.98 -14.17 3.43
N GLY A 99 5.22 -15.20 3.03
CA GLY A 99 4.19 -15.81 3.88
C GLY A 99 2.95 -14.93 4.07
N TRP A 100 2.72 -13.98 3.16
CA TRP A 100 1.53 -13.14 3.16
C TRP A 100 0.40 -13.78 2.38
N LYS A 101 -0.83 -13.48 2.78
CA LYS A 101 -2.05 -13.87 2.06
C LYS A 101 -2.29 -12.87 0.93
N PHE A 102 -2.53 -13.36 -0.29
CA PHE A 102 -2.82 -12.53 -1.46
C PHE A 102 -4.20 -12.90 -1.99
N GLU A 103 -5.15 -11.97 -1.91
CA GLU A 103 -6.53 -12.17 -2.35
C GLU A 103 -6.84 -11.21 -3.49
N VAL A 104 -7.11 -11.77 -4.67
CA VAL A 104 -7.53 -10.98 -5.83
C VAL A 104 -8.90 -10.37 -5.55
N VAL A 105 -9.01 -9.05 -5.70
CA VAL A 105 -10.26 -8.31 -5.53
C VAL A 105 -10.94 -8.15 -6.88
N GLU A 106 -10.23 -7.61 -7.87
CA GLU A 106 -10.77 -7.37 -9.21
C GLU A 106 -9.66 -7.49 -10.26
N ILE A 107 -10.01 -8.03 -11.43
CA ILE A 107 -9.15 -8.05 -12.61
C ILE A 107 -9.98 -7.66 -13.82
N THR A 108 -9.54 -6.62 -14.52
CA THR A 108 -10.04 -6.23 -15.84
C THR A 108 -9.03 -6.63 -16.91
N GLU A 109 -9.40 -7.60 -17.74
CA GLU A 109 -8.53 -8.11 -18.81
C GLU A 109 -8.50 -7.20 -20.05
N SER A 110 -7.39 -7.27 -20.80
CA SER A 110 -7.27 -6.71 -22.15
C SER A 110 -7.52 -7.78 -23.22
N ASP A 111 -7.62 -7.34 -24.47
CA ASP A 111 -7.94 -8.22 -25.61
C ASP A 111 -6.88 -9.31 -25.83
N LEU A 112 -5.62 -9.06 -25.44
CA LEU A 112 -4.51 -10.01 -25.49
C LEU A 112 -4.24 -10.73 -24.16
N ARG A 113 -5.25 -10.89 -23.29
CA ARG A 113 -5.13 -11.56 -21.99
C ARG A 113 -4.10 -10.89 -21.04
N GLY A 114 -3.82 -9.60 -21.25
CA GLY A 114 -3.13 -8.78 -20.27
C GLY A 114 -4.12 -8.21 -19.25
N PHE A 115 -3.64 -7.43 -18.28
CA PHE A 115 -4.49 -6.73 -17.32
C PHE A 115 -4.52 -5.23 -17.64
N LYS A 116 -5.70 -4.68 -17.92
CA LYS A 116 -5.88 -3.22 -17.97
C LYS A 116 -5.79 -2.66 -16.55
N GLU A 117 -6.48 -3.31 -15.62
CA GLU A 117 -6.49 -2.98 -14.20
C GLU A 117 -6.57 -4.28 -13.39
N ALA A 118 -5.82 -4.38 -12.29
CA ALA A 118 -5.89 -5.50 -11.37
C ALA A 118 -5.66 -5.02 -9.95
N SER A 119 -6.47 -5.51 -9.01
CA SER A 119 -6.39 -5.18 -7.59
C SER A 119 -6.38 -6.43 -6.71
N ALA A 120 -5.65 -6.35 -5.61
CA ALA A 120 -5.57 -7.42 -4.62
C ALA A 120 -5.43 -6.85 -3.21
N ALA A 121 -6.06 -7.52 -2.25
CA ALA A 121 -5.82 -7.35 -0.83
C ALA A 121 -4.66 -8.26 -0.40
N ILE A 122 -3.68 -7.70 0.29
CA ILE A 122 -2.51 -8.41 0.78
C ILE A 122 -2.48 -8.28 2.29
N SER A 123 -2.66 -9.42 2.97
CA SER A 123 -2.73 -9.48 4.43
C SER A 123 -1.53 -10.17 5.05
N GLY A 124 -1.02 -9.60 6.14
CA GLY A 124 0.09 -10.16 6.91
C GLY A 124 0.91 -9.12 7.66
N SER A 125 1.93 -9.59 8.38
CA SER A 125 2.74 -8.70 9.22
C SER A 125 3.53 -7.68 8.41
N GLY A 126 3.19 -6.40 8.60
CA GLY A 126 3.90 -5.24 8.04
C GLY A 126 3.95 -5.22 6.53
N VAL A 127 2.82 -5.54 5.88
CA VAL A 127 2.72 -5.57 4.42
C VAL A 127 2.91 -4.16 3.86
N TYR A 128 2.09 -3.20 4.32
CA TYR A 128 2.13 -1.83 3.80
C TYR A 128 3.51 -1.18 3.98
N GLY A 129 4.10 -1.27 5.17
CA GLY A 129 5.41 -0.68 5.44
C GLY A 129 6.54 -1.20 4.55
N LYS A 130 6.41 -2.43 4.03
CA LYS A 130 7.37 -3.02 3.06
C LYS A 130 7.06 -2.66 1.61
N LEU A 131 5.78 -2.50 1.25
CA LEU A 131 5.35 -2.23 -0.12
C LEU A 131 5.20 -0.72 -0.43
N LYS A 132 5.14 0.18 0.56
CA LYS A 132 4.87 1.61 0.35
C LYS A 132 5.81 2.31 -0.64
N PHE A 133 7.02 1.80 -0.80
CA PHE A 133 8.03 2.32 -1.72
C PHE A 133 7.86 1.85 -3.17
N GLU A 134 6.96 0.90 -3.41
CA GLU A 134 6.64 0.37 -4.74
C GLU A 134 5.63 1.26 -5.48
N LYS A 135 5.01 2.21 -4.77
CA LYS A 135 4.06 3.17 -5.34
C LYS A 135 4.76 4.03 -6.40
N GLY A 136 4.22 4.03 -7.62
CA GLY A 136 4.70 4.88 -8.69
C GLY A 136 4.54 4.27 -10.08
N ILE A 137 5.28 4.84 -11.03
CA ILE A 137 5.28 4.41 -12.43
C ILE A 137 6.48 3.48 -12.65
N HIS A 138 6.20 2.27 -13.13
CA HIS A 138 7.20 1.27 -13.47
C HIS A 138 7.35 1.23 -14.99
N ARG A 139 8.60 1.21 -15.48
CA ARG A 139 8.92 1.27 -16.91
C ARG A 139 9.53 -0.04 -17.39
N VAL A 140 9.09 -0.51 -18.56
CA VAL A 140 9.68 -1.65 -19.27
C VAL A 140 10.18 -1.22 -20.65
N GLN A 141 11.33 -1.76 -21.05
CA GLN A 141 11.89 -1.61 -22.40
C GLN A 141 12.25 -3.00 -22.94
N ARG A 142 11.45 -3.51 -23.87
CA ARG A 142 11.67 -4.81 -24.53
C ARG A 142 11.07 -4.81 -25.93
N VAL A 143 11.34 -5.86 -26.70
CA VAL A 143 10.60 -6.13 -27.94
C VAL A 143 9.25 -6.74 -27.55
N PRO A 144 8.12 -6.05 -27.79
CA PRO A 144 6.81 -6.58 -27.42
C PRO A 144 6.48 -7.87 -28.15
N VAL A 145 5.65 -8.70 -27.53
CA VAL A 145 5.13 -9.92 -28.18
C VAL A 145 4.26 -9.58 -29.39
N THR A 146 3.70 -8.37 -29.42
CA THR A 146 2.89 -7.84 -30.52
C THR A 146 3.71 -7.25 -31.68
N GLU A 147 5.03 -7.11 -31.53
CA GLU A 147 5.90 -6.43 -32.49
C GLU A 147 6.57 -7.42 -33.46
N LYS A 148 6.39 -7.20 -34.77
CA LYS A 148 6.91 -8.09 -35.84
C LYS A 148 8.30 -7.70 -36.35
N SER A 149 8.68 -6.42 -36.22
CA SER A 149 9.94 -5.87 -36.74
C SER A 149 11.12 -6.03 -35.77
N GLY A 150 10.90 -6.56 -34.56
CA GLY A 150 11.95 -6.69 -33.54
C GLY A 150 12.37 -5.36 -32.91
N ARG A 151 11.54 -4.31 -33.01
CA ARG A 151 11.84 -2.99 -32.44
C ARG A 151 11.59 -2.98 -30.93
N VAL A 152 12.46 -2.32 -30.18
CA VAL A 152 12.29 -2.14 -28.73
C VAL A 152 11.27 -1.03 -28.50
N HIS A 153 10.22 -1.33 -27.74
CA HIS A 153 9.25 -0.34 -27.29
C HIS A 153 9.47 -0.01 -25.83
N THR A 154 9.07 1.20 -25.44
CA THR A 154 9.01 1.61 -24.04
C THR A 154 7.55 1.64 -23.61
N SER A 155 7.23 0.96 -22.53
CA SER A 155 5.89 0.93 -21.93
C SER A 155 5.97 1.17 -20.43
N ALA A 156 4.85 1.55 -19.83
CA ALA A 156 4.78 1.87 -18.42
C ALA A 156 3.47 1.39 -17.78
N VAL A 157 3.53 1.10 -16.48
CA VAL A 157 2.38 0.74 -15.64
C VAL A 157 2.41 1.56 -14.36
N SER A 158 1.24 1.84 -13.80
CA SER A 158 1.10 2.49 -12.50
C SER A 158 0.85 1.45 -11.43
N VAL A 159 1.58 1.53 -10.33
CA VAL A 159 1.37 0.73 -9.12
C VAL A 159 0.93 1.66 -7.99
N ALA A 160 -0.21 1.37 -7.38
CA ALA A 160 -0.68 2.02 -6.18
C ALA A 160 -0.68 1.02 -5.02
N ILE A 161 -0.19 1.49 -3.86
CA ILE A 161 -0.12 0.74 -2.60
C ILE A 161 -0.83 1.59 -1.57
N LEU A 162 -1.95 1.09 -1.06
CA LEU A 162 -2.80 1.78 -0.09
C LEU A 162 -2.85 0.95 1.20
N PRO A 163 -2.72 1.58 2.39
CA PRO A 163 -2.96 0.87 3.62
C PRO A 163 -4.44 0.50 3.68
N GLN A 164 -4.75 -0.74 4.06
CA GLN A 164 -6.13 -1.12 4.28
C GLN A 164 -6.66 -0.34 5.49
N ALA A 165 -7.80 0.32 5.31
CA ALA A 165 -8.50 0.96 6.42
C ALA A 165 -9.18 -0.12 7.25
N ASP A 166 -9.11 0.00 8.58
CA ASP A 166 -9.93 -0.81 9.45
C ASP A 166 -11.41 -0.48 9.17
N GLU A 167 -12.27 -1.49 9.15
CA GLU A 167 -13.70 -1.24 9.25
C GLU A 167 -13.96 -0.52 10.56
N VAL A 168 -14.38 0.75 10.47
CA VAL A 168 -14.79 1.50 11.64
C VAL A 168 -16.17 0.97 12.02
N ASP A 169 -16.23 0.17 13.09
CA ASP A 169 -17.49 -0.24 13.68
C ASP A 169 -18.14 0.98 14.34
N VAL A 170 -19.01 1.67 13.59
CA VAL A 170 -19.70 2.86 14.07
C VAL A 170 -20.84 2.42 14.98
N GLN A 171 -20.56 2.38 16.29
CA GLN A 171 -21.58 2.16 17.29
C GLN A 171 -22.40 3.44 17.51
N LEU A 172 -23.63 3.46 17.02
CA LEU A 172 -24.59 4.51 17.32
C LEU A 172 -25.09 4.33 18.76
N ARG A 173 -24.79 5.32 19.61
CA ARG A 173 -25.28 5.36 20.99
C ARG A 173 -26.62 6.06 21.05
N ASN A 174 -27.59 5.49 21.76
CA ASN A 174 -28.93 6.08 21.88
C ASN A 174 -28.89 7.47 22.53
N GLU A 175 -27.91 7.74 23.40
CA GLU A 175 -27.73 9.03 24.05
C GLU A 175 -27.31 10.15 23.08
N GLU A 176 -26.80 9.79 21.90
CA GLU A 176 -26.37 10.69 20.84
C GLU A 176 -27.46 10.92 19.78
N LEU A 177 -28.59 10.24 19.91
CA LEU A 177 -29.74 10.36 19.01
C LEU A 177 -30.84 11.19 19.67
N ARG A 178 -31.25 12.27 19.00
CA ARG A 178 -32.48 12.99 19.32
C ARG A 178 -33.60 12.47 18.44
N ILE A 179 -34.64 11.91 19.05
CA ILE A 179 -35.82 11.39 18.35
C ILE A 179 -36.97 12.38 18.54
N ASP A 180 -37.36 13.04 17.46
CA ASP A 180 -38.46 13.99 17.41
C ASP A 180 -39.66 13.35 16.70
N THR A 181 -40.77 13.10 17.41
CA THR A 181 -42.02 12.62 16.80
C THR A 181 -42.96 13.78 16.51
N TYR A 182 -43.48 13.89 15.29
CA TYR A 182 -44.36 14.97 14.86
C TYR A 182 -45.46 14.47 13.91
N ARG A 183 -46.34 15.37 13.47
CA ARG A 183 -47.45 15.03 12.57
C ARG A 183 -46.97 14.96 11.13
N SER A 184 -47.33 13.89 10.41
CA SER A 184 -47.00 13.74 8.99
C SER A 184 -47.67 14.83 8.14
N GLY A 185 -46.93 15.42 7.22
CA GLY A 185 -47.47 16.42 6.29
C GLY A 185 -47.94 15.75 4.99
N GLY A 186 -49.22 15.90 4.63
CA GLY A 186 -49.75 15.34 3.38
C GLY A 186 -51.28 15.24 3.37
N SER A 187 -51.83 14.81 2.24
CA SER A 187 -53.26 14.56 2.04
C SER A 187 -53.71 13.28 2.79
N GLY A 188 -53.89 13.37 4.10
CA GLY A 188 -54.41 12.29 4.94
C GLY A 188 -55.78 12.65 5.52
N GLY A 189 -56.63 11.63 5.74
CA GLY A 189 -57.95 11.80 6.37
C GLY A 189 -57.86 12.26 7.84
N GLN A 190 -58.99 12.31 8.54
CA GLN A 190 -59.08 12.81 9.93
C GLN A 190 -58.05 12.21 10.91
N HIS A 191 -57.58 10.99 10.64
CA HIS A 191 -56.58 10.27 11.44
C HIS A 191 -55.14 10.81 11.28
N ALA A 192 -54.78 11.35 10.11
CA ALA A 192 -53.46 11.95 9.87
C ALA A 192 -53.29 13.31 10.60
N ASN A 193 -54.40 13.99 10.86
CA ASN A 193 -54.40 15.28 11.58
C ASN A 193 -54.32 15.12 13.11
N THR A 194 -54.59 13.92 13.63
CA THR A 194 -54.69 13.64 15.08
C THR A 194 -53.55 12.77 15.62
N THR A 195 -52.85 12.01 14.77
CA THR A 195 -51.79 11.07 15.17
C THR A 195 -50.41 11.59 14.80
N ASN A 196 -49.43 11.51 15.72
CA ASN A 196 -48.03 11.84 15.43
C ASN A 196 -47.35 10.69 14.67
N SER A 197 -47.62 10.47 13.40
CA SER A 197 -47.07 9.32 12.65
C SER A 197 -45.66 9.54 12.08
N ALA A 198 -45.12 10.76 12.08
CA ALA A 198 -43.79 11.04 11.53
C ALA A 198 -42.71 11.01 12.61
N VAL A 199 -41.55 10.44 12.27
CA VAL A 199 -40.38 10.37 13.15
C VAL A 199 -39.20 11.04 12.45
N ARG A 200 -38.49 11.89 13.19
CA ARG A 200 -37.22 12.46 12.78
C ARG A 200 -36.16 12.07 13.80
N ILE A 201 -35.05 11.51 13.31
CA ILE A 201 -33.90 11.15 14.12
C ILE A 201 -32.76 12.07 13.73
N THR A 202 -32.18 12.75 14.72
CA THR A 202 -31.00 13.60 14.57
C THR A 202 -29.84 13.00 15.36
N HIS A 203 -28.73 12.71 14.70
CA HIS A 203 -27.48 12.38 15.37
C HIS A 203 -26.82 13.68 15.83
N ILE A 204 -26.77 13.90 17.14
CA ILE A 204 -26.35 15.17 17.76
C ILE A 204 -24.91 15.54 17.38
N PRO A 205 -23.92 14.63 17.42
CA PRO A 205 -22.53 14.98 17.10
C PRO A 205 -22.30 15.40 15.65
N THR A 206 -22.98 14.77 14.69
CA THR A 206 -22.79 15.06 13.25
C THR A 206 -23.80 16.04 12.69
N GLY A 207 -24.90 16.30 13.41
CA GLY A 207 -26.03 17.10 12.93
C GLY A 207 -26.84 16.44 11.82
N MET A 208 -26.49 15.21 11.42
CA MET A 208 -27.23 14.46 10.39
C MET A 208 -28.65 14.19 10.88
N THR A 209 -29.62 14.47 10.02
CA THR A 209 -31.03 14.31 10.34
C THR A 209 -31.72 13.50 9.26
N VAL A 210 -32.41 12.45 9.66
CA VAL A 210 -33.23 11.60 8.78
C VAL A 210 -34.67 11.69 9.28
N ALA A 211 -35.63 11.83 8.36
CA ALA A 211 -37.05 11.85 8.70
C ALA A 211 -37.80 10.86 7.81
N ILE A 212 -38.65 10.04 8.42
CA ILE A 212 -39.50 9.06 7.74
C ILE A 212 -40.96 9.38 8.03
N GLN A 213 -41.79 9.33 6.99
CA GLN A 213 -43.23 9.62 7.06
C GLN A 213 -44.10 8.60 6.29
N ASP A 214 -43.49 7.51 5.77
CA ASP A 214 -44.11 6.62 4.79
C ASP A 214 -45.13 5.65 5.39
N GLU A 215 -45.02 5.30 6.68
CA GLU A 215 -45.88 4.30 7.30
C GLU A 215 -46.81 4.86 8.38
N ARG A 216 -47.99 4.24 8.51
CA ARG A 216 -49.04 4.66 9.45
C ARG A 216 -48.73 4.36 10.92
N SER A 217 -47.72 3.54 11.22
CA SER A 217 -47.39 3.08 12.58
C SER A 217 -45.99 3.54 12.98
N GLN A 218 -45.89 4.23 14.13
CA GLN A 218 -44.61 4.68 14.69
C GLN A 218 -43.64 3.53 14.99
N HIS A 219 -44.15 2.33 15.32
CA HIS A 219 -43.33 1.16 15.65
C HIS A 219 -42.68 0.47 14.45
N MET A 220 -43.15 0.72 13.23
CA MET A 220 -42.48 0.22 12.02
C MET A 220 -41.42 1.20 11.49
N VAL A 221 -41.35 2.40 12.09
CA VAL A 221 -40.42 3.48 11.72
C VAL A 221 -39.23 3.59 12.68
N LEU A 222 -39.34 3.01 13.88
CA LEU A 222 -38.27 2.85 14.88
C LEU A 222 -37.65 1.45 14.78
#